data_AF-F3FN90-F1
#
_entry.id   AF-F3FN90-F1
#
_cell.length_a   1.000
_cell.length_b   1.000
_cell.length_c   1.000
_cell.angle_alpha   90.00
_cell.angle_beta   90.00
_cell.angle_gamma   90.00
#
_symmetry.space_group_name_H-M   'P 1'
#
loop_
_entity.id
_entity.type
_entity.pdbx_description
1 polymer ?
#
loop_
_entity_poly.entity_id
_entity_poly.type
_entity_poly.pdbx_seq_one_letter_code
_entity_poly.pdbx_strand_id
1 'polypeptide(L)'
;MLVECPWFELQEFCCSWEGETIMDGAGFVGRAVDTGLPLNRVLAWLFSVPTSSIRFLGHQRVYDTGSALSRLNSEGLEAGWEHLIAGSVLGNRRPRTKAEWRFFYAFRSAIPWDLLRRLRDMNNLLVGCPTDWADPAWSGMAAKLVDLRELFDNLERAGSCEARNTKRRLYAFVSGLNFRQISNVVDAFHGALADIRAGLERDFPPEPSDCFTRWPGLLLGSDPITCSTTGLQIVELLCPADLDQEHRSLGHCIDTYDFRAYSGNCRLLSIRSEGLPLASVELTLRTGRNERATGDFTPQHLHIAQIREHENKTPDAHSAVMNAFELFIAAVRSGRMPVLLEWPKMAMKMARYADEKSMFNIRFGEEIVCWANSLLDKGL
;
A
#
# COMPACT_ATOMS: atom_id res chain seq x y z
N MET A 1 -9.97 -17.90 -18.58
CA MET A 1 -10.24 -19.22 -19.20
C MET A 1 -10.07 -20.24 -18.10
N LEU A 2 -11.19 -20.78 -17.60
CA LEU A 2 -11.17 -21.95 -16.73
C LEU A 2 -10.71 -23.12 -17.59
N VAL A 3 -9.58 -23.72 -17.24
CA VAL A 3 -9.16 -25.01 -17.80
C VAL A 3 -10.18 -26.03 -17.29
N GLU A 4 -10.73 -26.88 -18.15
CA GLU A 4 -11.65 -27.94 -17.70
C GLU A 4 -10.96 -28.87 -16.69
N CYS A 5 -11.74 -29.38 -15.74
CA CYS A 5 -11.23 -30.32 -14.74
C CYS A 5 -10.81 -31.62 -15.42
N PRO A 6 -9.53 -32.03 -15.31
CA PRO A 6 -9.02 -33.21 -15.99
C PRO A 6 -9.47 -34.53 -15.32
N TRP A 7 -10.09 -34.45 -14.14
CA TRP A 7 -10.61 -35.61 -13.41
C TRP A 7 -12.12 -35.66 -13.53
N PHE A 8 -12.62 -36.72 -14.17
CA PHE A 8 -14.04 -36.97 -14.33
C PHE A 8 -14.75 -37.04 -12.96
N GLU A 9 -14.09 -37.66 -11.98
CA GLU A 9 -14.59 -37.84 -10.61
C GLU A 9 -14.79 -36.54 -9.84
N LEU A 10 -14.21 -35.43 -10.33
CA LEU A 10 -14.28 -34.11 -9.71
C LEU A 10 -15.13 -33.12 -10.52
N GLN A 11 -15.63 -33.50 -11.70
CA GLN A 11 -16.38 -32.61 -12.59
C GLN A 11 -17.67 -32.09 -11.95
N GLU A 12 -18.34 -32.91 -11.13
CA GLU A 12 -19.58 -32.52 -10.43
C GLU A 12 -19.37 -31.35 -9.45
N PHE A 13 -18.14 -31.13 -8.99
CA PHE A 13 -17.77 -30.04 -8.08
C PHE A 13 -17.29 -28.77 -8.82
N CYS A 14 -17.18 -28.82 -10.15
CA CYS A 14 -16.73 -27.70 -10.99
C CYS A 14 -17.88 -26.91 -11.64
N CYS A 15 -19.10 -26.99 -11.10
CA CYS A 15 -20.29 -26.43 -11.72
C CYS A 15 -20.23 -24.89 -11.86
N SER A 16 -20.55 -24.37 -13.05
CA SER A 16 -20.95 -22.98 -13.24
C SER A 16 -22.48 -22.90 -13.17
N TRP A 17 -22.99 -22.13 -12.22
CA TRP A 17 -24.38 -21.71 -12.23
C TRP A 17 -24.38 -20.23 -12.65
N GLU A 18 -25.09 -19.93 -13.73
CA GLU A 18 -25.49 -18.58 -14.19
C GLU A 18 -24.69 -17.39 -13.59
N GLY A 19 -23.43 -17.26 -13.97
CA GLY A 19 -22.63 -16.05 -13.71
C GLY A 19 -21.83 -16.00 -12.40
N GLU A 20 -22.01 -16.92 -11.45
CA GLU A 20 -21.16 -17.02 -10.25
C GLU A 20 -20.65 -18.45 -10.04
N THR A 21 -19.33 -18.64 -10.14
CA THR A 21 -18.69 -19.94 -9.93
C THR A 21 -18.45 -20.12 -8.43
N ILE A 22 -19.37 -20.78 -7.71
CA ILE A 22 -19.14 -21.20 -6.32
C ILE A 22 -18.66 -22.65 -6.36
N MET A 23 -17.35 -22.83 -6.39
CA MET A 23 -16.73 -24.15 -6.25
C MET A 23 -16.77 -24.57 -4.78
N ASP A 24 -17.39 -25.71 -4.47
CA ASP A 24 -17.27 -26.34 -3.14
C ASP A 24 -15.85 -26.91 -2.99
N GLY A 25 -14.92 -26.08 -2.49
CA GLY A 25 -13.52 -26.45 -2.34
C GLY A 25 -13.30 -27.58 -1.33
N ALA A 26 -14.12 -27.67 -0.27
CA ALA A 26 -14.00 -28.72 0.73
C ALA A 26 -14.49 -30.06 0.17
N GLY A 27 -15.64 -30.08 -0.50
CA GLY A 27 -16.16 -31.25 -1.20
C GLY A 27 -15.23 -31.72 -2.33
N PHE A 28 -14.69 -30.79 -3.12
CA PHE A 28 -13.74 -31.07 -4.19
C PHE A 28 -12.48 -31.78 -3.68
N VAL A 29 -11.86 -31.24 -2.61
CA VAL A 29 -10.66 -31.85 -2.01
C VAL A 29 -11.00 -33.17 -1.32
N GLY A 30 -12.13 -33.25 -0.61
CA GLY A 30 -12.60 -34.49 0.03
C GLY A 30 -12.78 -35.62 -0.98
N ARG A 31 -13.46 -35.34 -2.10
CA ARG A 31 -13.64 -36.32 -3.18
C ARG A 31 -12.31 -36.77 -3.80
N ALA A 32 -11.37 -35.85 -3.96
CA ALA A 32 -10.03 -36.19 -4.46
C ALA A 32 -9.31 -37.17 -3.52
N VAL A 33 -9.49 -37.03 -2.20
CA VAL A 33 -8.96 -38.00 -1.23
C VAL A 33 -9.68 -39.36 -1.35
N ASP A 34 -11.01 -39.35 -1.34
CA ASP A 34 -11.82 -40.58 -1.35
C ASP A 34 -11.60 -41.44 -2.60
N THR A 35 -11.29 -40.81 -3.72
CA THR A 35 -11.00 -41.47 -5.01
C THR A 35 -9.53 -41.83 -5.20
N GLY A 36 -8.67 -41.54 -4.22
CA GLY A 36 -7.24 -41.85 -4.28
C GLY A 36 -6.46 -41.00 -5.31
N LEU A 37 -7.00 -39.84 -5.69
CA LEU A 37 -6.37 -38.92 -6.63
C LEU A 37 -5.10 -38.29 -6.03
N PRO A 38 -4.06 -38.02 -6.85
CA PRO A 38 -2.84 -37.41 -6.37
C PRO A 38 -3.07 -35.94 -5.98
N LEU A 39 -3.26 -35.68 -4.68
CA LEU A 39 -3.58 -34.35 -4.14
C LEU A 39 -2.63 -33.24 -4.61
N ASN A 40 -1.34 -33.54 -4.78
CA ASN A 40 -0.38 -32.57 -5.28
C ASN A 40 -0.67 -32.10 -6.72
N ARG A 41 -1.24 -32.96 -7.58
CA ARG A 41 -1.67 -32.60 -8.94
C ARG A 41 -3.03 -31.90 -8.91
N VAL A 42 -3.94 -32.39 -8.07
CA VAL A 42 -5.27 -31.79 -7.90
C VAL A 42 -5.16 -30.34 -7.41
N LEU A 43 -4.40 -30.09 -6.34
CA LEU A 43 -4.15 -28.74 -5.82
C LEU A 43 -3.36 -27.86 -6.81
N ALA A 44 -2.42 -28.44 -7.56
CA ALA A 44 -1.66 -27.70 -8.57
C ALA A 44 -2.59 -27.21 -9.69
N TRP A 45 -3.51 -28.05 -10.14
CA TRP A 45 -4.54 -27.66 -11.10
C TRP A 45 -5.50 -26.62 -10.51
N LEU A 46 -5.98 -26.83 -9.28
CA LEU A 46 -6.91 -25.94 -8.58
C LEU A 46 -6.38 -24.51 -8.47
N PHE A 47 -5.12 -24.37 -8.06
CA PHE A 47 -4.46 -23.07 -7.91
C PHE A 47 -3.79 -22.58 -9.20
N SER A 48 -3.88 -23.34 -10.30
CA SER A 48 -3.22 -23.03 -11.57
C SER A 48 -1.71 -22.79 -11.44
N VAL A 49 -1.02 -23.64 -10.66
CA VAL A 49 0.43 -23.55 -10.40
C VAL A 49 1.16 -24.86 -10.71
N PRO A 50 2.49 -24.85 -10.91
CA PRO A 50 3.26 -26.08 -11.08
C PRO A 50 3.15 -27.00 -9.86
N THR A 51 3.13 -28.32 -10.08
CA THR A 51 3.14 -29.32 -8.99
C THR A 51 4.35 -29.16 -8.05
N SER A 52 5.48 -28.64 -8.55
CA SER A 52 6.66 -28.36 -7.73
C SER A 52 6.40 -27.31 -6.65
N SER A 53 5.48 -26.37 -6.88
CA SER A 53 5.08 -25.34 -5.93
C SER A 53 4.26 -25.93 -4.77
N ILE A 54 3.30 -26.81 -5.08
CA ILE A 54 2.53 -27.54 -4.07
C ILE A 54 3.43 -28.48 -3.26
N ARG A 55 4.34 -29.19 -3.92
CA ARG A 55 5.35 -30.02 -3.23
C ARG A 55 6.20 -29.17 -2.31
N PHE A 56 6.67 -28.01 -2.77
CA PHE A 56 7.45 -27.10 -1.93
C PHE A 56 6.70 -26.73 -0.65
N LEU A 57 5.44 -26.29 -0.76
CA LEU A 57 4.60 -25.96 0.40
C LEU A 57 4.42 -27.16 1.33
N GLY A 58 4.22 -28.36 0.79
CA GLY A 58 4.11 -29.59 1.58
C GLY A 58 5.38 -29.99 2.35
N HIS A 59 6.56 -29.49 1.97
CA HIS A 59 7.81 -29.71 2.71
C HIS A 59 8.13 -28.59 3.71
N GLN A 60 7.36 -27.49 3.72
CA GLN A 60 7.58 -26.40 4.66
C GLN A 60 7.14 -26.81 6.07
N ARG A 61 7.95 -26.48 7.08
CA ARG A 61 7.55 -26.63 8.47
C ARG A 61 6.58 -25.51 8.83
N VAL A 62 5.56 -25.83 9.63
CA VAL A 62 4.57 -24.86 10.13
C VAL A 62 5.23 -23.66 10.83
N TYR A 63 6.32 -23.90 11.56
CA TYR A 63 7.08 -22.83 12.21
C TYR A 63 7.65 -21.81 11.21
N ASP A 64 8.21 -22.29 10.10
CA ASP A 64 8.84 -21.47 9.07
C ASP A 64 7.81 -20.70 8.25
N THR A 65 6.63 -21.27 8.02
CA THR A 65 5.53 -20.58 7.32
C THR A 65 4.62 -19.81 8.28
N GLY A 66 4.90 -19.81 9.59
CA GLY A 66 4.03 -19.23 10.62
C GLY A 66 3.66 -17.76 10.39
N SER A 67 4.55 -16.96 9.80
CA SER A 67 4.26 -15.56 9.43
C SER A 67 3.20 -15.43 8.33
N ALA A 68 3.15 -16.39 7.40
CA ALA A 68 2.14 -16.46 6.35
C ALA A 68 0.86 -17.15 6.85
N LEU A 69 1.00 -18.21 7.66
CA LEU A 69 -0.11 -18.96 8.23
C LEU A 69 -0.93 -18.17 9.26
N SER A 70 -0.31 -17.27 10.04
CA SER A 70 -1.03 -16.40 10.98
C SER A 70 -2.01 -15.43 10.31
N ARG A 71 -1.94 -15.32 8.98
CA ARG A 71 -2.82 -14.52 8.13
C ARG A 71 -3.87 -15.35 7.39
N LEU A 72 -3.99 -16.64 7.68
CA LEU A 72 -5.06 -17.48 7.12
C LEU A 72 -6.46 -17.02 7.58
N ASN A 73 -6.56 -16.40 8.76
CA ASN A 73 -7.83 -15.91 9.31
C ASN A 73 -8.25 -14.52 8.80
N SER A 74 -7.46 -13.85 7.93
CA SER A 74 -7.92 -12.66 7.21
C SER A 74 -8.59 -13.10 5.90
N GLU A 75 -9.90 -13.35 5.95
CA GLU A 75 -10.67 -13.94 4.85
C GLU A 75 -10.96 -12.95 3.69
N GLY A 76 -10.96 -13.47 2.46
CA GLY A 76 -11.21 -12.79 1.17
C GLY A 76 -10.31 -13.32 0.05
N LEU A 77 -10.36 -12.76 -1.17
CA LEU A 77 -9.39 -12.95 -2.28
C LEU A 77 -7.94 -12.49 -1.94
N GLU A 78 -7.58 -12.58 -0.65
CA GLU A 78 -6.32 -12.26 0.01
C GLU A 78 -6.12 -13.18 1.24
N ALA A 79 -6.81 -14.34 1.28
CA ALA A 79 -6.57 -15.35 2.31
C ALA A 79 -5.09 -15.75 2.28
N GLY A 80 -4.48 -16.04 3.44
CA GLY A 80 -3.03 -16.35 3.54
C GLY A 80 -2.52 -17.41 2.53
N TRP A 81 -3.42 -18.26 2.02
CA TRP A 81 -3.17 -19.18 0.90
C TRP A 81 -2.69 -18.49 -0.38
N GLU A 82 -3.23 -17.35 -0.79
CA GLU A 82 -2.78 -16.66 -2.01
C GLU A 82 -1.33 -16.20 -1.91
N HIS A 83 -0.93 -15.69 -0.74
CA HIS A 83 0.45 -15.31 -0.49
C HIS A 83 1.36 -16.54 -0.49
N LEU A 84 0.94 -17.65 0.13
CA LEU A 84 1.69 -18.91 0.10
C LEU A 84 1.87 -19.42 -1.32
N ILE A 85 0.81 -19.42 -2.12
CA ILE A 85 0.84 -19.84 -3.53
C ILE A 85 1.75 -18.90 -4.34
N ALA A 86 1.60 -17.58 -4.19
CA ALA A 86 2.42 -16.59 -4.87
C ALA A 86 3.91 -16.72 -4.52
N GLY A 87 4.26 -16.99 -3.25
CA GLY A 87 5.65 -17.23 -2.84
C GLY A 87 6.19 -18.56 -3.36
N SER A 88 5.34 -19.59 -3.43
CA SER A 88 5.73 -20.93 -3.87
C SER A 88 6.08 -21.03 -5.36
N VAL A 89 5.58 -20.12 -6.20
CA VAL A 89 5.85 -20.11 -7.66
C VAL A 89 7.12 -19.36 -8.05
N LEU A 90 7.85 -18.77 -7.10
CA LEU A 90 9.03 -17.95 -7.35
C LEU A 90 10.33 -18.72 -7.65
N GLY A 91 10.24 -20.03 -7.87
CA GLY A 91 11.40 -20.87 -8.21
C GLY A 91 12.55 -20.75 -7.19
N ASN A 92 13.66 -20.16 -7.60
CA ASN A 92 14.84 -19.97 -6.73
C ASN A 92 14.64 -18.91 -5.65
N ARG A 93 13.64 -18.03 -5.78
CA ARG A 93 13.28 -17.00 -4.78
C ARG A 93 12.14 -17.44 -3.88
N ARG A 94 11.95 -18.74 -3.65
CA ARG A 94 10.94 -19.23 -2.70
C ARG A 94 11.34 -18.86 -1.26
N PRO A 95 10.48 -18.20 -0.46
CA PRO A 95 10.77 -17.94 0.94
C PRO A 95 10.76 -19.26 1.74
N ARG A 96 11.81 -19.54 2.51
CA ARG A 96 12.00 -20.82 3.22
C ARG A 96 11.94 -20.71 4.73
N THR A 97 12.16 -19.52 5.28
CA THR A 97 12.18 -19.28 6.72
C THR A 97 11.11 -18.28 7.12
N LYS A 98 10.77 -18.25 8.42
CA LYS A 98 9.78 -17.33 8.98
C LYS A 98 10.05 -15.85 8.68
N ALA A 99 11.33 -15.48 8.65
CA ALA A 99 11.78 -14.13 8.32
C ALA A 99 11.59 -13.83 6.83
N GLU A 100 12.02 -14.73 5.94
CA GLU A 100 11.86 -14.57 4.49
C GLU A 100 10.39 -14.47 4.09
N TRP A 101 9.51 -15.29 4.68
CA TRP A 101 8.06 -15.19 4.47
C TRP A 101 7.50 -13.83 4.89
N ARG A 102 8.03 -13.24 5.97
CA ARG A 102 7.63 -11.91 6.43
C ARG A 102 8.04 -10.81 5.44
N PHE A 103 9.27 -10.88 4.92
CA PHE A 103 9.75 -9.91 3.91
C PHE A 103 9.00 -10.03 2.59
N PHE A 104 8.84 -11.25 2.09
CA PHE A 104 8.05 -11.52 0.89
C PHE A 104 6.63 -10.96 1.00
N TYR A 105 5.97 -11.20 2.15
CA TYR A 105 4.64 -10.68 2.40
C TYR A 105 4.62 -9.14 2.39
N ALA A 106 5.54 -8.50 3.13
CA ALA A 106 5.62 -7.04 3.19
C ALA A 106 5.79 -6.42 1.80
N PHE A 107 6.65 -7.01 0.96
CA PHE A 107 6.83 -6.60 -0.43
C PHE A 107 5.55 -6.79 -1.26
N ARG A 108 4.93 -7.99 -1.23
CA ARG A 108 3.71 -8.26 -2.01
C ARG A 108 2.54 -7.36 -1.61
N SER A 109 2.40 -7.06 -0.31
CA SER A 109 1.37 -6.16 0.20
C SER A 109 1.60 -4.69 -0.14
N ALA A 110 2.82 -4.30 -0.52
CA ALA A 110 3.13 -2.96 -1.00
C ALA A 110 2.73 -2.75 -2.47
N ILE A 111 2.53 -3.82 -3.24
CA ILE A 111 2.10 -3.74 -4.63
C ILE A 111 0.65 -3.22 -4.68
N PRO A 112 0.36 -2.13 -5.41
CA PRO A 112 -1.01 -1.65 -5.59
C PRO A 112 -1.93 -2.77 -6.08
N TRP A 113 -3.11 -2.93 -5.48
CA TRP A 113 -4.03 -4.04 -5.75
C TRP A 113 -4.35 -4.21 -7.24
N ASP A 114 -4.59 -3.11 -7.95
CA ASP A 114 -4.88 -3.10 -9.39
C ASP A 114 -3.74 -3.69 -10.23
N LEU A 115 -2.49 -3.46 -9.80
CA LEU A 115 -1.29 -4.04 -10.39
C LEU A 115 -1.18 -5.51 -10.00
N LEU A 116 -1.31 -5.83 -8.71
CA LEU A 116 -1.23 -7.19 -8.18
C LEU A 116 -2.19 -8.16 -8.88
N ARG A 117 -3.44 -7.73 -9.11
CA ARG A 117 -4.46 -8.52 -9.81
C ARG A 117 -4.10 -8.84 -11.27
N ARG A 118 -3.27 -7.99 -11.91
CA ARG A 118 -2.83 -8.15 -13.30
C ARG A 118 -1.48 -8.87 -13.42
N LEU A 119 -0.69 -8.90 -12.35
CA LEU A 119 0.56 -9.64 -12.27
C LEU A 119 0.27 -11.15 -12.29
N ARG A 120 0.24 -11.72 -13.50
CA ARG A 120 0.12 -13.18 -13.67
C ARG A 120 1.38 -13.93 -13.23
N ASP A 121 2.54 -13.27 -13.32
CA ASP A 121 3.83 -13.81 -12.92
C ASP A 121 4.68 -12.72 -12.25
N MET A 122 4.97 -12.90 -10.96
CA MET A 122 5.85 -11.98 -10.22
C MET A 122 7.32 -12.11 -10.63
N ASN A 123 7.73 -13.18 -11.31
CA ASN A 123 9.12 -13.34 -11.71
C ASN A 123 9.58 -12.23 -12.67
N ASN A 124 8.70 -11.75 -13.55
CA ASN A 124 9.00 -10.60 -14.43
C ASN A 124 9.22 -9.31 -13.63
N LEU A 125 8.35 -9.04 -12.64
CA LEU A 125 8.51 -7.90 -11.74
C LEU A 125 9.85 -7.96 -11.01
N LEU A 126 10.26 -9.15 -10.58
CA LEU A 126 11.47 -9.38 -9.79
C LEU A 126 12.76 -9.53 -10.61
N VAL A 127 12.73 -9.30 -11.94
CA VAL A 127 13.95 -9.32 -12.76
C VAL A 127 14.93 -8.26 -12.26
N GLY A 128 16.19 -8.66 -12.05
CA GLY A 128 17.26 -7.80 -11.52
C GLY A 128 17.16 -7.49 -10.03
N CYS A 129 16.15 -7.99 -9.32
CA CYS A 129 16.00 -7.85 -7.87
C CYS A 129 16.84 -8.90 -7.13
N PRO A 130 17.15 -8.67 -5.83
CA PRO A 130 17.79 -9.67 -4.98
C PRO A 130 17.10 -11.05 -5.05
N THR A 131 17.85 -12.10 -4.77
CA THR A 131 17.30 -13.46 -4.70
C THR A 131 17.02 -13.90 -3.27
N ASP A 132 17.76 -13.37 -2.31
CA ASP A 132 17.60 -13.63 -0.89
C ASP A 132 16.59 -12.65 -0.28
N TRP A 133 15.56 -13.16 0.39
CA TRP A 133 14.56 -12.35 1.07
C TRP A 133 15.07 -11.68 2.34
N ALA A 134 16.24 -12.08 2.87
CA ALA A 134 16.90 -11.38 3.96
C ALA A 134 17.65 -10.11 3.52
N ASP A 135 17.74 -9.83 2.21
CA ASP A 135 18.42 -8.64 1.68
C ASP A 135 17.71 -7.36 2.18
N PRO A 136 18.43 -6.39 2.78
CA PRO A 136 17.84 -5.16 3.30
C PRO A 136 17.19 -4.29 2.22
N ALA A 137 17.57 -4.44 0.95
CA ALA A 137 17.02 -3.68 -0.16
C ALA A 137 15.51 -3.87 -0.34
N TRP A 138 14.93 -5.00 0.07
CA TRP A 138 13.49 -5.26 -0.06
C TRP A 138 12.61 -4.21 0.62
N SER A 139 13.08 -3.63 1.72
CA SER A 139 12.36 -2.57 2.43
C SER A 139 12.20 -1.31 1.58
N GLY A 140 13.30 -0.85 0.97
CA GLY A 140 13.29 0.28 0.04
C GLY A 140 12.48 -0.02 -1.23
N MET A 141 12.52 -1.25 -1.71
CA MET A 141 11.72 -1.66 -2.88
C MET A 141 10.22 -1.64 -2.59
N ALA A 142 9.80 -2.15 -1.43
CA ALA A 142 8.42 -2.06 -0.97
C ALA A 142 7.99 -0.60 -0.82
N ALA A 143 8.85 0.27 -0.29
CA ALA A 143 8.58 1.70 -0.20
C ALA A 143 8.29 2.34 -1.57
N LYS A 144 9.12 2.08 -2.58
CA LYS A 144 8.90 2.57 -3.96
C LYS A 144 7.58 2.09 -4.58
N LEU A 145 7.16 0.86 -4.26
CA LEU A 145 5.86 0.35 -4.73
C LEU A 145 4.67 1.02 -4.03
N VAL A 146 4.83 1.45 -2.77
CA VAL A 146 3.84 2.29 -2.10
C VAL A 146 3.75 3.66 -2.78
N ASP A 147 4.89 4.26 -3.13
CA ASP A 147 4.94 5.57 -3.80
C ASP A 147 4.28 5.54 -5.18
N LEU A 148 4.34 4.40 -5.89
CA LEU A 148 3.60 4.22 -7.15
C LEU A 148 2.08 4.42 -6.99
N ARG A 149 1.52 4.16 -5.79
CA ARG A 149 0.10 4.44 -5.51
C ARG A 149 -0.22 5.93 -5.64
N GLU A 150 0.72 6.80 -5.24
CA GLU A 150 0.55 8.25 -5.31
C GLU A 150 0.26 8.73 -6.74
N LEU A 151 0.94 8.16 -7.73
CA LEU A 151 0.69 8.46 -9.14
C LEU A 151 -0.77 8.12 -9.55
N PHE A 152 -1.26 6.94 -9.16
CA PHE A 152 -2.62 6.52 -9.47
C PHE A 152 -3.69 7.29 -8.70
N ASP A 153 -3.40 7.69 -7.46
CA ASP A 153 -4.27 8.49 -6.62
C ASP A 153 -4.42 9.91 -7.19
N ASN A 154 -3.34 10.50 -7.74
CA ASN A 154 -3.40 11.82 -8.39
C ASN A 154 -4.22 11.81 -9.68
N LEU A 155 -4.12 10.76 -10.50
CA LEU A 155 -4.99 10.59 -11.68
C LEU A 155 -6.46 10.36 -11.29
N GLU A 156 -6.71 9.68 -10.18
CA GLU A 156 -8.07 9.51 -9.65
C GLU A 156 -8.66 10.82 -9.15
N ARG A 157 -7.85 11.62 -8.43
CA ARG A 157 -8.22 12.96 -7.97
C ARG A 157 -8.62 13.88 -9.12
N ALA A 158 -7.94 13.81 -10.27
CA ALA A 158 -8.28 14.62 -11.44
C ALA A 158 -9.71 14.37 -11.93
N GLY A 159 -10.25 13.16 -11.74
CA GLY A 159 -11.67 12.83 -11.94
C GLY A 159 -12.21 12.88 -13.38
N SER A 160 -11.46 13.48 -14.32
CA SER A 160 -11.87 13.66 -15.71
C SER A 160 -11.97 12.32 -16.46
N CYS A 161 -12.74 12.30 -17.56
CA CYS A 161 -12.82 11.12 -18.42
C CYS A 161 -11.44 10.73 -18.97
N GLU A 162 -10.64 11.74 -19.34
CA GLU A 162 -9.28 11.55 -19.80
C GLU A 162 -8.39 10.96 -18.71
N ALA A 163 -8.44 11.50 -17.48
CA ALA A 163 -7.65 10.98 -16.37
C ALA A 163 -7.96 9.50 -16.05
N ARG A 164 -9.25 9.11 -16.10
CA ARG A 164 -9.66 7.71 -15.94
C ARG A 164 -9.13 6.82 -17.08
N ASN A 165 -9.08 7.32 -18.31
CA ASN A 165 -8.51 6.60 -19.44
C ASN A 165 -6.98 6.46 -19.31
N THR A 166 -6.29 7.56 -18.99
CA THR A 166 -4.84 7.60 -18.76
C THR A 166 -4.44 6.68 -17.61
N LYS A 167 -5.16 6.69 -16.48
CA LYS A 167 -4.97 5.74 -15.36
C LYS A 167 -5.04 4.28 -15.83
N ARG A 168 -6.03 3.93 -16.67
CA ARG A 168 -6.17 2.57 -17.22
C ARG A 168 -5.01 2.18 -18.14
N ARG A 169 -4.57 3.09 -19.01
CA ARG A 169 -3.42 2.89 -19.91
C ARG A 169 -2.13 2.74 -19.12
N LEU A 170 -1.91 3.62 -18.15
CA LEU A 170 -0.76 3.60 -17.25
C LEU A 170 -0.68 2.30 -16.45
N TYR A 171 -1.80 1.81 -15.91
CA TYR A 171 -1.82 0.50 -15.27
C TYR A 171 -1.39 -0.62 -16.21
N ALA A 172 -1.89 -0.63 -17.45
CA ALA A 172 -1.51 -1.65 -18.43
C ALA A 172 0.00 -1.58 -18.77
N PHE A 173 0.53 -0.37 -18.93
CA PHE A 173 1.95 -0.12 -19.17
C PHE A 173 2.81 -0.62 -18.00
N VAL A 174 2.54 -0.14 -16.78
CA VAL A 174 3.28 -0.49 -15.56
C VAL A 174 3.20 -2.00 -15.25
N SER A 175 2.09 -2.67 -15.59
CA SER A 175 1.94 -4.13 -15.42
C SER A 175 2.95 -4.96 -16.24
N GLY A 176 3.51 -4.38 -17.31
CA GLY A 176 4.53 -5.05 -18.14
C GLY A 176 5.97 -4.82 -17.67
N LEU A 177 6.19 -3.88 -16.75
CA LEU A 177 7.53 -3.44 -16.34
C LEU A 177 8.12 -4.33 -15.24
N ASN A 178 9.46 -4.40 -15.21
CA ASN A 178 10.17 -4.91 -14.04
C ASN A 178 10.32 -3.83 -12.96
N PHE A 179 10.70 -4.22 -11.74
CA PHE A 179 10.80 -3.30 -10.61
C PHE A 179 11.73 -2.12 -10.89
N ARG A 180 12.88 -2.33 -11.56
CA ARG A 180 13.83 -1.23 -11.86
C ARG A 180 13.17 -0.17 -12.75
N GLN A 181 12.43 -0.60 -13.77
CA GLN A 181 11.69 0.32 -14.65
C GLN A 181 10.58 1.04 -13.88
N ILE A 182 9.86 0.34 -12.99
CA ILE A 182 8.85 0.96 -12.12
C ILE A 182 9.49 2.00 -11.20
N SER A 183 10.65 1.71 -10.60
CA SER A 183 11.38 2.66 -9.77
C SER A 183 11.71 3.92 -10.56
N ASN A 184 12.20 3.79 -11.80
CA ASN A 184 12.48 4.93 -12.67
C ASN A 184 11.21 5.76 -12.98
N VAL A 185 10.05 5.11 -13.18
CA VAL A 185 8.77 5.82 -13.34
C VAL A 185 8.42 6.63 -12.10
N VAL A 186 8.57 6.03 -10.92
CA VAL A 186 8.28 6.70 -9.63
C VAL A 186 9.21 7.89 -9.43
N ASP A 187 10.51 7.71 -9.66
CA ASP A 187 11.50 8.79 -9.52
C ASP A 187 11.22 9.95 -10.49
N ALA A 188 10.90 9.63 -11.76
CA ALA A 188 10.52 10.63 -12.75
C ALA A 188 9.21 11.35 -12.39
N PHE A 189 8.25 10.62 -11.81
CA PHE A 189 7.01 11.20 -11.34
C PHE A 189 7.22 12.17 -10.17
N HIS A 190 8.03 11.78 -9.17
CA HIS A 190 8.33 12.65 -8.03
C HIS A 190 9.05 13.93 -8.47
N GLY A 191 9.98 13.86 -9.42
CA GLY A 191 10.59 15.05 -10.03
C GLY A 191 9.56 15.94 -10.72
N ALA A 192 8.72 15.36 -11.59
CA ALA A 192 7.69 16.11 -12.30
C ALA A 192 6.63 16.72 -11.37
N LEU A 193 6.26 16.03 -10.30
CA LEU A 193 5.27 16.50 -9.34
C LEU A 193 5.74 17.77 -8.62
N ALA A 194 7.02 17.83 -8.25
CA ALA A 194 7.63 19.02 -7.66
C ALA A 194 7.59 20.21 -8.64
N ASP A 195 7.98 19.98 -9.90
CA ASP A 195 7.99 21.01 -10.94
C ASP A 195 6.57 21.53 -11.26
N ILE A 196 5.60 20.62 -11.41
CA ILE A 196 4.18 20.95 -11.65
C ILE A 196 3.65 21.84 -10.52
N ARG A 197 3.91 21.46 -9.26
CA ARG A 197 3.47 22.24 -8.10
C ARG A 197 4.08 23.62 -8.05
N ALA A 198 5.40 23.71 -8.19
CA ALA A 198 6.11 24.97 -8.18
C ALA A 198 5.61 25.92 -9.29
N GLY A 199 5.33 25.37 -10.48
CA GLY A 199 4.70 26.10 -11.57
C GLY A 199 3.30 26.61 -11.24
N LEU A 200 2.45 25.74 -10.70
CA LEU A 200 1.06 26.09 -10.37
C LEU A 200 0.95 27.06 -9.20
N GLU A 201 1.79 26.96 -8.18
CA GLU A 201 1.78 27.91 -7.06
C GLU A 201 2.29 29.30 -7.46
N ARG A 202 3.15 29.39 -8.46
CA ARG A 202 3.53 30.67 -9.07
C ARG A 202 2.36 31.29 -9.83
N ASP A 203 1.62 30.47 -10.57
CA ASP A 203 0.54 30.94 -11.45
C ASP A 203 -0.78 31.17 -10.68
N PHE A 204 -0.99 30.41 -9.59
CA PHE A 204 -2.13 30.49 -8.68
C PHE A 204 -1.64 30.43 -7.22
N PRO A 205 -1.13 31.55 -6.68
CA PRO A 205 -0.63 31.59 -5.31
C PRO A 205 -1.71 31.17 -4.31
N PRO A 206 -1.39 30.32 -3.31
CA PRO A 206 -2.34 30.02 -2.26
C PRO A 206 -2.76 31.29 -1.53
N GLU A 207 -4.04 31.37 -1.17
CA GLU A 207 -4.49 32.31 -0.16
C GLU A 207 -3.69 32.04 1.13
N PRO A 208 -3.06 33.07 1.74
CA PRO A 208 -2.24 32.88 2.93
C PRO A 208 -2.99 32.19 4.09
N SER A 209 -4.32 32.33 4.15
CA SER A 209 -5.17 31.66 5.14
C SER A 209 -5.23 30.15 4.97
N ASP A 210 -5.12 29.63 3.75
CA ASP A 210 -5.23 28.19 3.47
C ASP A 210 -3.99 27.43 3.98
N CYS A 211 -2.82 28.08 3.97
CA CYS A 211 -1.56 27.49 4.45
C CYS A 211 -1.58 27.14 5.95
N PHE A 212 -2.36 27.87 6.75
CA PHE A 212 -2.46 27.70 8.20
C PHE A 212 -3.80 27.13 8.65
N THR A 213 -4.70 26.85 7.72
CA THR A 213 -5.97 26.22 8.06
C THR A 213 -5.70 24.79 8.53
N ARG A 214 -6.18 24.43 9.72
CA ARG A 214 -5.91 23.13 10.33
C ARG A 214 -7.00 22.11 9.99
N TRP A 215 -6.62 20.87 9.71
CA TRP A 215 -7.53 19.73 9.80
C TRP A 215 -7.60 19.19 11.25
N PRO A 216 -8.68 18.48 11.64
CA PRO A 216 -8.76 17.84 12.95
C PRO A 216 -7.60 16.85 13.14
N GLY A 217 -6.89 16.92 14.26
CA GLY A 217 -5.80 15.98 14.57
C GLY A 217 -6.28 14.58 14.94
N LEU A 218 -5.32 13.66 15.11
CA LEU A 218 -5.48 12.40 15.83
C LEU A 218 -5.40 12.63 17.34
N LEU A 219 -4.55 13.54 17.82
CA LEU A 219 -4.37 13.78 19.25
C LEU A 219 -5.39 14.79 19.77
N LEU A 220 -5.84 14.61 21.02
CA LEU A 220 -6.78 15.53 21.67
C LEU A 220 -6.11 16.82 22.15
N GLY A 221 -4.77 16.83 22.26
CA GLY A 221 -3.98 17.98 22.70
C GLY A 221 -3.01 18.44 21.61
N SER A 222 -2.52 19.67 21.74
CA SER A 222 -1.53 20.27 20.83
C SER A 222 -0.08 20.04 21.24
N ASP A 223 0.16 19.52 22.44
CA ASP A 223 1.51 19.40 22.99
C ASP A 223 2.24 18.19 22.37
N PRO A 224 3.56 18.32 22.09
CA PRO A 224 4.38 17.19 21.66
C PRO A 224 4.35 16.04 22.66
N ILE A 225 4.20 14.81 22.17
CA ILE A 225 4.29 13.60 22.99
C ILE A 225 5.74 13.17 23.08
N THR A 226 6.35 13.32 24.25
CA THR A 226 7.74 12.89 24.49
C THR A 226 7.78 11.41 24.84
N CYS A 227 8.53 10.63 24.07
CA CYS A 227 8.87 9.26 24.38
C CYS A 227 9.90 9.22 25.52
N SER A 228 9.52 8.74 26.69
CA SER A 228 10.40 8.67 27.87
C SER A 228 11.65 7.81 27.64
N THR A 229 11.59 6.84 26.74
CA THR A 229 12.68 5.88 26.48
C THR A 229 13.74 6.44 25.54
N THR A 230 13.33 7.19 24.51
CA THR A 230 14.23 7.69 23.46
C THR A 230 14.48 9.19 23.54
N GLY A 231 13.69 9.93 24.31
CA GLY A 231 13.70 11.40 24.36
C GLY A 231 13.09 12.07 23.13
N LEU A 232 12.70 11.30 22.10
CA LEU A 232 12.11 11.83 20.88
C LEU A 232 10.68 12.32 21.11
N GLN A 233 10.29 13.34 20.37
CA GLN A 233 8.96 13.95 20.42
C GLN A 233 8.13 13.51 19.22
N ILE A 234 6.84 13.29 19.43
CA ILE A 234 5.87 13.07 18.36
C ILE A 234 4.94 14.28 18.30
N VAL A 235 4.87 14.91 17.14
CA VAL A 235 4.12 16.14 16.87
C VAL A 235 3.16 15.89 15.71
N GLU A 236 1.94 16.41 15.79
CA GLU A 236 1.01 16.32 14.66
C GLU A 236 1.29 17.39 13.61
N LEU A 237 1.26 17.00 12.33
CA LEU A 237 1.26 17.92 11.21
C LEU A 237 -0.21 18.18 10.83
N LEU A 238 -0.65 19.43 10.97
CA LEU A 238 -2.08 19.77 11.03
C LEU A 238 -2.52 20.77 9.97
N CYS A 239 -1.58 21.43 9.29
CA CYS A 239 -1.87 22.34 8.19
C CYS A 239 -0.83 22.21 7.06
N PRO A 240 -1.10 22.75 5.86
CA PRO A 240 -0.15 22.70 4.75
C PRO A 240 1.24 23.29 5.07
N ALA A 241 1.31 24.35 5.89
CA ALA A 241 2.59 24.93 6.30
C ALA A 241 3.46 23.95 7.12
N ASP A 242 2.84 23.11 7.95
CA ASP A 242 3.56 22.06 8.68
C ASP A 242 4.18 21.05 7.70
N LEU A 243 3.43 20.68 6.64
CA LEU A 243 3.88 19.72 5.64
C LEU A 243 5.01 20.30 4.76
N ASP A 244 4.93 21.57 4.39
CA ASP A 244 5.99 22.26 3.66
C ASP A 244 7.28 22.36 4.49
N GLN A 245 7.16 22.69 5.79
CA GLN A 245 8.33 22.68 6.68
C GLN A 245 8.94 21.28 6.82
N GLU A 246 8.10 20.25 6.97
CA GLU A 246 8.54 18.87 7.08
C GLU A 246 9.22 18.41 5.78
N HIS A 247 8.64 18.73 4.62
CA HIS A 247 9.20 18.48 3.29
C HIS A 247 10.57 19.12 3.12
N ARG A 248 10.73 20.41 3.47
CA ARG A 248 12.02 21.10 3.37
C ARG A 248 13.09 20.52 4.28
N SER A 249 12.68 19.96 5.43
CA SER A 249 13.60 19.37 6.40
C SER A 249 14.04 17.96 6.01
N LEU A 250 13.10 17.14 5.51
CA LEU A 250 13.34 15.73 5.19
C LEU A 250 13.58 15.48 3.70
N GLY A 251 13.37 16.45 2.81
CA GLY A 251 13.58 16.30 1.37
C GLY A 251 12.68 15.22 0.74
N HIS A 252 11.42 15.14 1.17
CA HIS A 252 10.52 14.06 0.78
C HIS A 252 9.06 14.55 0.63
N CYS A 253 8.24 13.88 -0.18
CA CYS A 253 7.01 14.43 -0.78
C CYS A 253 5.79 14.58 0.15
N ILE A 254 5.98 14.77 1.46
CA ILE A 254 4.88 14.89 2.42
C ILE A 254 4.04 16.17 2.23
N ASP A 255 4.60 17.20 1.61
CA ASP A 255 3.91 18.43 1.19
C ASP A 255 2.71 18.14 0.26
N THR A 256 2.60 16.93 -0.30
CA THR A 256 1.51 16.54 -1.18
C THR A 256 0.27 15.99 -0.50
N TYR A 257 0.33 15.82 0.82
CA TYR A 257 -0.64 15.03 1.56
C TYR A 257 -1.78 15.88 2.12
N ASP A 258 -1.71 17.20 1.98
CA ASP A 258 -2.72 18.18 2.42
C ASP A 258 -4.13 17.78 1.99
N PHE A 259 -4.35 17.49 0.70
CA PHE A 259 -5.65 17.07 0.19
C PHE A 259 -6.15 15.77 0.83
N ARG A 260 -5.27 14.80 1.07
CA ARG A 260 -5.64 13.52 1.73
C ARG A 260 -5.99 13.75 3.19
N ALA A 261 -5.26 14.60 3.89
CA ALA A 261 -5.54 14.96 5.27
C ALA A 261 -6.89 15.69 5.40
N TYR A 262 -7.13 16.69 4.55
CA TYR A 262 -8.42 17.39 4.46
C TYR A 262 -9.57 16.50 3.99
N SER A 263 -9.31 15.46 3.20
CA SER A 263 -10.34 14.51 2.79
C SER A 263 -10.73 13.53 3.90
N GLY A 264 -10.00 13.53 5.02
CA GLY A 264 -10.18 12.55 6.09
C GLY A 264 -9.53 11.20 5.81
N ASN A 265 -8.68 11.12 4.78
CA ASN A 265 -8.05 9.86 4.35
C ASN A 265 -6.82 9.50 5.18
N CYS A 266 -6.16 10.49 5.80
CA CYS A 266 -4.98 10.25 6.62
C CYS A 266 -4.79 11.28 7.75
N ARG A 267 -3.91 10.93 8.69
CA ARG A 267 -3.28 11.84 9.66
C ARG A 267 -1.78 11.68 9.62
N LEU A 268 -1.07 12.78 9.88
CA LEU A 268 0.35 12.91 9.66
C LEU A 268 1.03 13.31 10.96
N LEU A 269 2.09 12.60 11.31
CA LEU A 269 2.89 12.86 12.50
C LEU A 269 4.34 13.10 12.09
N SER A 270 5.05 13.91 12.86
CA SER A 270 6.48 14.12 12.79
C SER A 270 7.14 13.58 14.06
N ILE A 271 8.22 12.82 13.89
CA ILE A 271 9.08 12.34 14.97
C ILE A 271 10.30 13.25 14.99
N ARG A 272 10.49 13.94 16.11
CA ARG A 272 11.47 15.02 16.25
C ARG A 272 12.48 14.77 17.36
N SER A 273 13.69 15.27 17.17
CA SER A 273 14.69 15.43 18.22
C SER A 273 14.95 16.92 18.40
N GLU A 274 14.73 17.44 19.61
CA GLU A 274 14.96 18.86 19.93
C GLU A 274 14.26 19.82 18.93
N GLY A 275 13.05 19.46 18.48
CA GLY A 275 12.27 20.23 17.50
C GLY A 275 12.65 20.01 16.04
N LEU A 276 13.73 19.29 15.73
CA LEU A 276 14.13 18.95 14.35
C LEU A 276 13.46 17.64 13.88
N PRO A 277 12.81 17.63 12.70
CA PRO A 277 12.28 16.41 12.09
C PRO A 277 13.35 15.36 11.82
N LEU A 278 13.08 14.11 12.23
CA LEU A 278 13.87 12.93 11.88
C LEU A 278 13.12 12.01 10.92
N ALA A 279 11.81 11.88 11.12
CA ALA A 279 10.94 11.07 10.28
C ALA A 279 9.51 11.57 10.35
N SER A 280 8.73 11.26 9.33
CA SER A 280 7.28 11.51 9.31
C SER A 280 6.51 10.21 9.11
N VAL A 281 5.28 10.19 9.63
CA VAL A 281 4.42 9.01 9.68
C VAL A 281 3.09 9.35 9.03
N GLU A 282 2.62 8.50 8.14
CA GLU A 282 1.25 8.54 7.62
C GLU A 282 0.40 7.44 8.29
N LEU A 283 -0.69 7.85 8.92
CA LEU A 283 -1.72 6.98 9.47
C LEU A 283 -2.99 7.05 8.63
N THR A 284 -3.65 5.91 8.47
CA THR A 284 -4.92 5.76 7.75
C THR A 284 -5.89 4.96 8.61
N LEU A 285 -7.19 5.17 8.43
CA LEU A 285 -8.21 4.32 9.03
C LEU A 285 -8.59 3.21 8.04
N ARG A 286 -8.58 1.97 8.50
CA ARG A 286 -9.01 0.81 7.71
C ARG A 286 -9.93 -0.07 8.55
N THR A 287 -11.14 -0.30 8.07
CA THR A 287 -11.99 -1.36 8.60
C THR A 287 -11.47 -2.71 8.14
N GLY A 288 -11.62 -3.74 8.97
CA GLY A 288 -11.46 -5.11 8.49
C GLY A 288 -12.52 -5.42 7.45
N ARG A 289 -12.19 -6.22 6.41
CA ARG A 289 -13.15 -6.58 5.33
C ARG A 289 -14.45 -7.25 5.84
N ASN A 290 -14.43 -7.82 7.06
CA ASN A 290 -15.58 -8.48 7.70
C ASN A 290 -16.14 -7.73 8.93
N GLU A 291 -15.62 -6.54 9.25
CA GLU A 291 -16.32 -5.68 10.19
C GLU A 291 -17.58 -5.18 9.52
N ARG A 292 -18.74 -5.60 10.04
CA ARG A 292 -20.01 -4.97 9.67
C ARG A 292 -19.81 -3.46 9.80
N ALA A 293 -20.30 -2.69 8.83
CA ALA A 293 -20.24 -1.22 8.80
C ALA A 293 -21.13 -0.58 9.89
N THR A 294 -21.11 -1.14 11.10
CA THR A 294 -22.08 -0.93 12.18
C THR A 294 -21.47 -0.24 13.39
N GLY A 295 -20.30 0.38 13.30
CA GLY A 295 -19.70 1.07 14.45
C GLY A 295 -18.66 2.13 14.13
N ASP A 296 -18.47 3.03 15.09
CA ASP A 296 -17.44 4.05 15.11
C ASP A 296 -16.04 3.42 15.07
N PHE A 297 -15.07 4.13 14.49
CA PHE A 297 -13.69 3.65 14.47
C PHE A 297 -13.14 3.54 15.90
N THR A 298 -12.56 2.38 16.22
CA THR A 298 -11.67 2.17 17.38
C THR A 298 -10.19 2.35 17.01
N PRO A 299 -9.29 2.54 18.01
CA PRO A 299 -7.85 2.65 17.78
C PRO A 299 -7.20 1.46 17.06
N GLN A 300 -7.85 0.29 17.02
CA GLN A 300 -7.34 -0.88 16.30
C GLN A 300 -7.39 -0.73 14.78
N HIS A 301 -8.26 0.15 14.26
CA HIS A 301 -8.37 0.44 12.83
C HIS A 301 -7.26 1.37 12.32
N LEU A 302 -6.41 1.91 13.20
CA LEU A 302 -5.27 2.72 12.79
C LEU A 302 -4.24 1.84 12.09
N HIS A 303 -4.08 2.10 10.81
CA HIS A 303 -3.12 1.46 9.92
C HIS A 303 -1.99 2.42 9.58
N ILE A 304 -0.76 1.97 9.78
CA ILE A 304 0.46 2.69 9.41
C ILE A 304 0.63 2.56 7.90
N ALA A 305 0.31 3.61 7.16
CA ALA A 305 0.47 3.59 5.71
C ALA A 305 1.96 3.64 5.32
N GLN A 306 2.75 4.45 6.02
CA GLN A 306 4.20 4.53 5.85
C GLN A 306 4.87 5.33 6.98
N ILE A 307 6.18 5.14 7.10
CA ILE A 307 7.08 5.97 7.90
C ILE A 307 8.32 6.25 7.04
N ARG A 308 8.72 7.52 6.97
CA ARG A 308 9.77 8.00 6.07
C ARG A 308 10.73 8.94 6.78
N GLU A 309 12.02 8.70 6.61
CA GLU A 309 13.11 9.60 6.97
C GLU A 309 13.52 10.45 5.75
N HIS A 310 14.69 11.07 5.85
CA HIS A 310 15.28 11.88 4.80
C HIS A 310 15.28 11.16 3.43
N GLU A 311 14.86 11.85 2.36
CA GLU A 311 14.78 11.34 0.98
C GLU A 311 13.91 10.07 0.83
N ASN A 312 12.77 10.00 1.54
CA ASN A 312 11.84 8.86 1.50
C ASN A 312 12.47 7.52 1.97
N LYS A 313 13.55 7.55 2.74
CA LYS A 313 14.14 6.32 3.31
C LYS A 313 13.22 5.72 4.36
N THR A 314 13.17 4.40 4.47
CA THR A 314 12.45 3.73 5.56
C THR A 314 13.37 3.66 6.78
N PRO A 315 12.93 4.06 7.99
CA PRO A 315 13.75 3.94 9.19
C PRO A 315 14.19 2.50 9.45
N ASP A 316 15.39 2.34 10.01
CA ASP A 316 15.85 1.04 10.50
C ASP A 316 14.93 0.51 11.60
N ALA A 317 14.64 -0.79 11.58
CA ALA A 317 13.69 -1.42 12.50
C ALA A 317 14.07 -1.29 13.99
N HIS A 318 15.35 -1.07 14.28
CA HIS A 318 15.88 -0.91 15.64
C HIS A 318 16.31 0.53 15.97
N SER A 319 16.00 1.49 15.09
CA SER A 319 16.30 2.90 15.30
C SER A 319 15.52 3.48 16.49
N ALA A 320 16.04 4.58 17.05
CA ALA A 320 15.33 5.34 18.08
C ALA A 320 13.98 5.88 17.57
N VAL A 321 13.92 6.27 16.29
CA VAL A 321 12.71 6.67 15.58
C VAL A 321 11.67 5.56 15.63
N MET A 322 12.07 4.34 15.25
CA MET A 322 11.13 3.24 15.19
C MET A 322 10.63 2.83 16.58
N ASN A 323 11.54 2.73 17.55
CA ASN A 323 11.19 2.42 18.94
C ASN A 323 10.23 3.47 19.54
N ALA A 324 10.46 4.76 19.28
CA ALA A 324 9.58 5.83 19.77
C ALA A 324 8.15 5.69 19.22
N PHE A 325 8.04 5.43 17.92
CA PHE A 325 6.74 5.28 17.27
C PHE A 325 6.01 3.98 17.68
N GLU A 326 6.73 2.87 17.82
CA GLU A 326 6.13 1.61 18.27
C GLU A 326 5.53 1.72 19.68
N LEU A 327 6.22 2.41 20.59
CA LEU A 327 5.71 2.68 21.93
C LEU A 327 4.47 3.58 21.90
N PHE A 328 4.49 4.62 21.06
CA PHE A 328 3.37 5.52 20.86
C PHE A 328 2.13 4.78 20.32
N ILE A 329 2.26 4.04 19.21
CA ILE A 329 1.11 3.36 18.60
C ILE A 329 0.59 2.24 19.49
N ALA A 330 1.45 1.59 20.28
CA ALA A 330 1.03 0.63 21.30
C ALA A 330 0.23 1.31 22.42
N ALA A 331 0.63 2.51 22.88
CA ALA A 331 -0.13 3.27 23.86
C ALA A 331 -1.53 3.65 23.33
N VAL A 332 -1.61 4.15 22.08
CA VAL A 332 -2.88 4.44 21.38
C VAL A 332 -3.77 3.20 21.33
N ARG A 333 -3.26 2.08 20.81
CA ARG A 333 -4.04 0.84 20.63
C ARG A 333 -4.49 0.21 21.95
N SER A 334 -3.72 0.40 23.01
CA SER A 334 -4.08 -0.05 24.36
C SER A 334 -5.09 0.86 25.08
N GLY A 335 -5.47 2.00 24.49
CA GLY A 335 -6.34 2.99 25.11
C GLY A 335 -5.68 3.83 26.21
N ARG A 336 -4.37 3.66 26.45
CA ARG A 336 -3.61 4.48 27.41
C ARG A 336 -3.43 5.91 26.94
N MET A 337 -3.59 6.16 25.65
CA MET A 337 -3.55 7.50 25.07
C MET A 337 -4.82 7.70 24.22
N PRO A 338 -5.71 8.62 24.63
CA PRO A 338 -6.95 8.87 23.91
C PRO A 338 -6.67 9.60 22.59
N VAL A 339 -7.44 9.27 21.56
CA VAL A 339 -7.28 9.80 20.20
C VAL A 339 -8.65 10.10 19.57
N LEU A 340 -8.66 11.05 18.63
CA LEU A 340 -9.81 11.39 17.80
C LEU A 340 -9.74 10.61 16.47
N LEU A 341 -10.75 9.77 16.23
CA LEU A 341 -10.85 8.94 15.03
C LEU A 341 -11.93 9.44 14.06
N GLU A 342 -12.58 10.56 14.39
CA GLU A 342 -13.50 11.27 13.50
C GLU A 342 -12.70 12.18 12.57
N TRP A 343 -12.49 11.73 11.33
CA TRP A 343 -11.73 12.47 10.33
C TRP A 343 -12.67 12.97 9.21
N PRO A 344 -13.35 14.12 9.40
CA PRO A 344 -14.36 14.60 8.46
C PRO A 344 -13.73 15.04 7.12
N LYS A 345 -14.48 14.87 6.04
CA LYS A 345 -14.13 15.39 4.71
C LYS A 345 -14.33 16.92 4.70
N MET A 346 -13.22 17.65 4.79
CA MET A 346 -13.14 19.11 4.77
C MET A 346 -12.58 19.67 3.46
N ALA A 347 -12.03 18.82 2.58
CA ALA A 347 -11.44 19.25 1.30
C ALA A 347 -12.38 20.17 0.50
N MET A 348 -13.67 19.84 0.44
CA MET A 348 -14.68 20.64 -0.28
C MET A 348 -14.95 22.04 0.34
N LYS A 349 -14.34 22.38 1.47
CA LYS A 349 -14.49 23.68 2.15
C LYS A 349 -13.24 24.56 2.01
N MET A 350 -12.13 24.03 1.49
CA MET A 350 -10.88 24.78 1.31
C MET A 350 -10.87 25.47 -0.04
N ALA A 351 -10.59 26.77 -0.13
CA ALA A 351 -10.68 27.51 -1.39
C ALA A 351 -9.83 26.83 -2.50
N ARG A 352 -8.65 26.33 -2.14
CA ARG A 352 -7.78 25.52 -3.03
C ARG A 352 -8.46 24.26 -3.61
N TYR A 353 -9.41 23.62 -2.91
CA TYR A 353 -10.04 22.35 -3.35
C TYR A 353 -11.58 22.32 -3.43
N ALA A 354 -12.25 23.36 -2.97
CA ALA A 354 -13.70 23.40 -2.74
C ALA A 354 -14.51 23.48 -4.02
N ASP A 355 -13.91 23.95 -5.10
CA ASP A 355 -14.65 24.21 -6.33
C ASP A 355 -14.28 23.21 -7.41
N GLU A 356 -15.28 22.65 -8.07
CA GLU A 356 -15.15 21.99 -9.37
C GLU A 356 -14.57 22.96 -10.43
N LYS A 357 -14.51 24.27 -10.12
CA LYS A 357 -13.84 25.34 -10.86
C LYS A 357 -12.52 25.81 -10.25
N SER A 358 -11.97 25.13 -9.24
CA SER A 358 -10.64 25.48 -8.71
C SER A 358 -9.62 25.31 -9.83
N MET A 359 -9.22 26.45 -10.41
CA MET A 359 -8.27 26.45 -11.53
C MET A 359 -6.97 25.75 -11.14
N PHE A 360 -6.53 25.87 -9.88
CA PHE A 360 -5.39 25.11 -9.38
C PHE A 360 -5.60 23.60 -9.51
N ASN A 361 -6.73 23.07 -9.01
CA ASN A 361 -7.00 21.63 -9.08
C ASN A 361 -7.22 21.12 -10.50
N ILE A 362 -7.91 21.89 -11.33
CA ILE A 362 -8.14 21.55 -12.74
C ILE A 362 -6.79 21.48 -13.45
N ARG A 363 -5.98 22.55 -13.35
CA ARG A 363 -4.65 22.60 -13.99
C ARG A 363 -3.72 21.54 -13.44
N PHE A 364 -3.74 21.27 -12.14
CA PHE A 364 -3.00 20.16 -11.56
C PHE A 364 -3.40 18.83 -12.19
N GLY A 365 -4.69 18.55 -12.30
CA GLY A 365 -5.18 17.33 -12.97
C GLY A 365 -4.75 17.25 -14.43
N GLU A 366 -4.85 18.35 -15.18
CA GLU A 366 -4.41 18.44 -16.58
C GLU A 366 -2.91 18.18 -16.73
N GLU A 367 -2.05 18.80 -15.90
CA GLU A 367 -0.60 18.61 -15.94
C GLU A 367 -0.20 17.17 -15.61
N ILE A 368 -0.84 16.54 -14.62
CA ILE A 368 -0.60 15.13 -14.28
C ILE A 368 -1.01 14.20 -15.44
N VAL A 369 -2.15 14.47 -16.08
CA VAL A 369 -2.62 13.72 -17.25
C VAL A 369 -1.66 13.89 -18.44
N CYS A 370 -1.25 15.12 -18.72
CA CYS A 370 -0.27 15.46 -19.76
C CYS A 370 1.06 14.74 -19.55
N TRP A 371 1.60 14.79 -18.32
CA TRP A 371 2.83 14.09 -17.96
C TRP A 371 2.70 12.58 -18.16
N ALA A 372 1.62 11.97 -17.64
CA ALA A 372 1.40 10.53 -17.75
C ALA A 372 1.20 10.09 -19.21
N ASN A 373 0.51 10.88 -20.03
CA ASN A 373 0.39 10.64 -21.47
C ASN A 373 1.76 10.76 -22.17
N SER A 374 2.57 11.76 -21.85
CA SER A 374 3.93 11.90 -22.41
C SER A 374 4.81 10.69 -22.08
N LEU A 375 4.73 10.18 -20.85
CA LEU A 375 5.43 8.95 -20.45
C LEU A 375 4.97 7.75 -21.29
N LEU A 376 3.65 7.57 -21.44
CA LEU A 376 3.06 6.48 -22.22
C LEU A 376 3.44 6.53 -23.70
N ASP A 377 3.52 7.72 -24.28
CA ASP A 377 3.84 7.91 -25.71
C ASP A 377 5.34 7.72 -25.99
N LYS A 378 6.20 8.07 -25.03
CA LYS A 378 7.66 7.84 -25.12
C LYS A 378 8.04 6.38 -24.91
N GLY A 379 7.22 5.61 -24.18
CA GLY A 379 7.39 4.17 -24.02
C GLY A 379 8.53 3.71 -23.10
N LEU A 380 9.15 4.64 -22.37
CA LEU A 380 10.43 4.50 -21.64
C LEU A 380 11.61 4.00 -22.49
#